data_AF-A0A2I8VH54-F1
#
_entry.id   AF-A0A2I8VH54-F1
#
_cell.length_a   1.000
_cell.length_b   1.000
_cell.length_c   1.000
_cell.angle_alpha   90.00
_cell.angle_beta   90.00
_cell.angle_gamma   90.00
#
_symmetry.space_group_name_H-M   'P 1'
#
loop_
_entity.id
_entity.type
_entity.pdbx_description
1 polymer ?
#
loop_
_entity_poly.entity_id
_entity_poly.type
_entity_poly.pdbx_seq_one_letter_code
_entity_poly.pdbx_strand_id
1 'polypeptide(L)' 'MGSVLLGACLGIAGWCLIQMILSAIFLGEQTTFTWATVAMNAGLVLVALFVAVLTFVGVL' A
#
# COMPACT_ATOMS: atom_id res chain seq x y z
N MET A 1 -8.07 -5.17 19.78
CA MET A 1 -7.24 -5.82 18.73
C MET A 1 -7.42 -5.17 17.37
N GLY A 2 -8.65 -4.80 16.95
CA GLY A 2 -8.90 -4.14 15.66
C GLY A 2 -8.14 -2.81 15.42
N SER A 3 -7.86 -2.01 16.45
CA SER A 3 -7.08 -0.76 16.30
C SER A 3 -5.63 -0.97 15.85
N VAL A 4 -5.00 -2.06 16.29
CA VAL A 4 -3.62 -2.41 15.89
C VAL A 4 -3.60 -2.91 14.45
N LEU A 5 -4.57 -3.75 14.08
CA LEU A 5 -4.72 -4.26 12.71
C LEU A 5 -5.02 -3.12 11.72
N LEU A 6 -5.92 -2.20 12.10
CA LEU A 6 -6.22 -1.00 11.32
C LEU A 6 -4.97 -0.16 11.08
N GLY A 7 -4.19 0.11 12.13
CA GLY A 7 -2.95 0.87 12.02
C GLY A 7 -1.91 0.19 11.13
N ALA A 8 -1.74 -1.13 11.25
CA ALA A 8 -0.82 -1.90 10.43
C ALA A 8 -1.22 -1.87 8.94
N CYS A 9 -2.51 -2.06 8.63
CA CYS A 9 -3.03 -1.99 7.27
C CYS A 9 -2.83 -0.61 6.63
N LEU A 10 -3.11 0.46 7.37
CA LEU A 10 -2.89 1.83 6.90
C LEU A 10 -1.38 2.13 6.71
N GLY A 11 -0.52 1.64 7.59
CA GLY A 11 0.93 1.77 7.48
C GLY A 11 1.50 1.08 6.23
N ILE A 12 1.05 -0.15 5.93
CA ILE A 12 1.46 -0.90 4.73
C ILE A 12 0.98 -0.17 3.47
N ALA A 13 -0.28 0.29 3.44
CA ALA A 13 -0.82 1.05 2.31
C ALA A 13 0.00 2.34 2.06
N GLY A 14 0.32 3.08 3.11
CA GLY A 14 1.17 4.27 3.03
C GLY A 14 2.56 3.97 2.49
N TRP A 15 3.20 2.89 2.96
CA TRP A 15 4.52 2.48 2.49
C TRP A 15 4.56 2.14 1.00
N CYS A 16 3.57 1.38 0.52
CA CYS A 16 3.46 1.03 -0.91
C CYS A 16 3.24 2.28 -1.78
N LEU A 17 2.45 3.25 -1.32
CA LEU A 17 2.27 4.52 -2.02
C LEU A 17 3.56 5.34 -2.09
N ILE A 18 4.33 5.39 -1.00
CA ILE A 18 5.64 6.08 -0.98
C ILE A 18 6.60 5.44 -1.99
N GLN A 19 6.67 4.11 -2.06
CA GLN A 19 7.51 3.41 -3.03
C GLN A 19 7.11 3.74 -4.48
N MET A 20 5.82 3.83 -4.77
CA MET A 20 5.31 4.23 -6.08
C MET A 20 5.66 5.69 -6.41
N ILE A 21 5.57 6.61 -5.44
CA ILE A 21 5.93 8.03 -5.61
C ILE A 21 7.44 8.20 -5.82
N LEU A 22 8.26 7.55 -4.99
CA LEU A 22 9.72 7.58 -5.13
C LEU A 22 10.12 7.02 -6.51
N SER A 23 9.51 5.91 -6.93
CA SER A 23 9.71 5.40 -8.28
C SER A 23 9.34 6.42 -9.36
N ALA A 24 8.23 7.14 -9.20
CA ALA A 24 7.79 8.16 -10.15
C ALA A 24 8.75 9.35 -10.21
N ILE A 25 9.34 9.74 -9.07
CA ILE A 25 10.31 10.83 -8.97
C ILE A 25 11.67 10.42 -9.55
N PHE A 26 12.12 9.20 -9.27
CA PHE A 26 13.44 8.67 -9.70
C PHE A 26 13.42 7.95 -11.06
N LEU A 27 12.28 7.96 -11.76
CA LEU A 27 12.09 7.40 -13.11
C LEU A 27 13.08 7.95 -14.16
N GLY A 28 13.74 9.08 -13.87
CA GLY A 28 14.76 9.68 -14.72
C GLY A 28 16.20 9.25 -14.45
N GLU A 29 16.52 8.66 -13.28
CA GLU A 29 17.93 8.42 -12.92
C GLU A 29 18.32 6.94 -12.80
N GLN A 30 17.63 6.05 -12.07
CA GLN A 30 18.16 4.68 -11.88
C GLN A 30 17.19 3.56 -11.46
N THR A 31 15.86 3.72 -11.55
CA THR A 31 14.96 2.63 -11.10
C THR A 31 13.82 2.36 -12.07
N THR A 32 14.07 1.41 -12.98
CA THR A 32 13.03 0.71 -13.76
C THR A 32 12.22 -0.19 -12.83
N PHE A 33 11.34 0.40 -12.02
CA PHE A 33 10.22 -0.36 -11.49
C PHE A 33 9.36 -0.79 -12.67
N THR A 34 9.40 -2.09 -12.99
CA THR A 34 8.54 -2.64 -14.04
C THR A 34 7.08 -2.36 -13.69
N TRP A 35 6.22 -2.21 -14.70
CA TRP A 35 4.77 -2.07 -14.51
C TRP A 35 4.17 -3.19 -13.63
N ALA A 36 4.82 -4.36 -13.60
CA ALA A 36 4.47 -5.45 -12.68
C ALA A 36 4.64 -5.05 -11.21
N THR A 37 5.75 -4.41 -10.83
CA THR A 37 5.98 -3.96 -9.44
C THR A 37 4.98 -2.89 -9.02
N VAL A 38 4.64 -1.98 -9.94
CA VAL A 38 3.60 -0.97 -9.72
C VAL A 38 2.24 -1.63 -9.49
N ALA A 39 1.87 -2.61 -10.32
CA ALA A 39 0.63 -3.36 -10.18
C ALA A 39 0.57 -4.16 -8.87
N MET A 40 1.68 -4.77 -8.45
CA MET A 40 1.77 -5.49 -7.17
C MET A 40 1.59 -4.55 -5.96
N ASN A 41 2.25 -3.39 -5.96
CA ASN A 41 2.08 -2.39 -4.90
C ASN A 41 0.65 -1.84 -4.86
N ALA A 42 0.05 -1.55 -6.02
CA ALA A 42 -1.33 -1.11 -6.10
C ALA A 42 -2.30 -2.17 -5.57
N GLY A 43 -2.09 -3.45 -5.90
CA GLY A 43 -2.86 -4.57 -5.37
C GLY A 43 -2.76 -4.69 -3.85
N LEU A 44 -1.54 -4.58 -3.30
CA LEU A 44 -1.32 -4.60 -1.85
C LEU A 44 -2.01 -3.44 -1.12
N VAL A 45 -1.99 -2.23 -1.70
CA VAL A 45 -2.71 -1.06 -1.15
C VAL A 45 -4.21 -1.34 -1.10
N LEU A 46 -4.81 -1.85 -2.18
CA LEU A 46 -6.24 -2.15 -2.23
C LEU A 46 -6.64 -3.20 -1.19
N VAL A 47 -5.87 -4.29 -1.06
CA VAL A 47 -6.12 -5.35 -0.07
C VAL A 47 -5.97 -4.81 1.35
N ALA A 48 -4.91 -4.05 1.64
CA ALA A 48 -4.68 -3.48 2.96
C ALA A 48 -5.80 -2.50 3.35
N LEU A 49 -6.23 -1.63 2.43
CA LEU A 49 -7.35 -0.72 2.66
C LEU A 49 -8.67 -1.46 2.85
N PHE A 50 -8.92 -2.53 2.09
CA PHE A 50 -10.12 -3.35 2.28
C PHE A 50 -10.17 -3.98 3.68
N VAL A 51 -9.08 -4.58 4.14
CA VAL A 51 -8.97 -5.15 5.50
C VAL A 51 -9.11 -4.05 6.56
N ALA A 52 -8.53 -2.87 6.33
CA ALA A 52 -8.68 -1.72 7.22
C ALA A 52 -10.16 -1.31 7.36
N VAL A 53 -10.90 -1.22 6.24
CA VAL A 53 -12.33 -0.90 6.24
C VAL A 53 -13.15 -1.97 6.97
N LEU A 54 -12.90 -3.25 6.70
CA LEU A 54 -13.60 -4.34 7.40
C LEU A 54 -13.36 -4.29 8.92
N THR A 55 -12.13 -4.01 9.34
CA THR A 55 -11.76 -3.87 10.74
C THR A 55 -12.42 -2.63 11.37
N PHE A 56 -12.51 -1.52 10.63
CA PHE A 56 -13.15 -0.29 11.10
C PHE A 56 -14.66 -0.44 11.28
N VAL A 57 -15.33 -1.15 10.37
CA VAL A 57 -16.77 -1.43 10.42
C VAL A 57 -17.08 -2.53 11.46
N GLY A 58 -16.06 -3.18 12.04
CA GLY A 58 -16.21 -4.21 13.09
C GLY A 58 -16.63 -5.57 12.55
N VAL A 59 -16.31 -5.86 11.27
CA VAL A 59 -16.57 -7.15 10.62
C VAL A 59 -15.44 -8.16 10.91
N LEU A 60 -14.28 -7.68 11.35
CA LEU A 60 -13.10 -8.44 11.76
C LEU A 60 -12.72 -8.10 13.20
#